data_AF-X1TH11-F1
#
_entry.id   AF-X1TH11-F1
#
_cell.length_a   1.000
_cell.length_b   1.000
_cell.length_c   1.000
_cell.angle_alpha   90.00
_cell.angle_beta   90.00
_cell.angle_gamma   90.00
#
_symmetry.space_group_name_H-M   'P 1'
#
loop_
_entity.id
_entity.type
_entity.pdbx_description
1 polymer ?
#
loop_
_entity_poly.entity_id
_entity_poly.type
_entity_poly.pdbx_seq_one_letter_code
_entity_poly.pdbx_strand_id
1 'polypeptide(L)'
;MLPYTPLHYLLLKDNFIALIMTSGNITDQPIIGDNLEAFEKLDRIVDFFLLYNRDIFNRCDDSVVKFINDDNVFFRRSRGYVPYPIILDFKLKEVLALGGELKNTISFSKENYIFLSQYLG
;
A
#
# COMPACT_ATOMS: atom_id res chain seq x y z
N MET A 1 -3.32 -5.91 -11.93
CA MET A 1 -1.97 -5.39 -11.59
C MET A 1 -0.95 -6.07 -12.48
N LEU A 2 0.17 -5.41 -12.78
CA LEU A 2 1.29 -6.00 -13.51
C LEU A 2 2.45 -6.30 -12.55
N PRO A 3 3.40 -7.18 -12.93
CA PRO A 3 4.64 -7.39 -12.18
C PRO A 3 5.40 -6.08 -11.95
N TYR A 4 5.61 -5.72 -10.68
CA TYR A 4 6.30 -4.47 -10.30
C TYR A 4 7.59 -4.70 -9.49
N THR A 5 7.96 -5.96 -9.23
CA THR A 5 9.25 -6.34 -8.65
C THR A 5 9.93 -7.43 -9.50
N PRO A 6 11.27 -7.56 -9.47
CA PRO A 6 11.95 -8.65 -10.15
C PRO A 6 11.43 -10.04 -9.76
N LEU A 7 11.06 -10.21 -8.49
CA LEU A 7 10.48 -11.47 -8.00
C LEU A 7 9.19 -11.85 -8.74
N HIS A 8 8.32 -10.88 -9.02
CA HIS A 8 7.07 -11.14 -9.74
C HIS A 8 7.33 -11.63 -11.17
N TYR A 9 8.32 -11.06 -11.86
CA TYR A 9 8.72 -11.51 -13.19
C TYR A 9 9.26 -12.94 -13.15
N LEU A 10 10.11 -13.26 -12.16
CA LEU A 10 10.65 -14.61 -11.99
C LEU A 10 9.57 -15.64 -11.67
N LEU A 11 8.60 -15.28 -10.82
CA LEU A 11 7.47 -16.15 -10.49
C LEU A 11 6.59 -16.43 -11.70
N LEU A 12 6.21 -15.39 -12.46
CA LEU A 12 5.29 -15.57 -13.59
C LEU A 12 5.96 -16.21 -14.82
N LYS A 13 7.26 -15.96 -15.03
CA LYS A 13 7.99 -16.47 -16.19
C LYS A 13 7.85 -17.99 -16.27
N ASP A 14 7.20 -18.46 -17.33
CA ASP A 14 6.99 -19.86 -17.69
C ASP A 14 6.22 -20.73 -16.67
N ASN A 15 5.75 -20.17 -15.54
CA ASN A 15 5.08 -20.94 -14.48
C ASN A 15 3.57 -20.66 -14.36
N PHE A 16 3.14 -19.40 -14.51
CA PHE A 16 1.76 -19.00 -14.22
C PHE A 16 1.24 -17.95 -15.20
N ILE A 17 -0.04 -18.07 -15.58
CA ILE A 17 -0.73 -17.08 -16.42
C ILE A 17 -1.10 -15.84 -15.59
N ALA A 18 -1.55 -16.06 -14.34
CA ALA A 18 -1.88 -15.02 -13.38
C ALA A 18 -1.84 -15.60 -11.96
N LEU A 19 -1.65 -14.74 -10.97
CA LEU A 19 -1.70 -15.08 -9.54
C LEU A 19 -2.63 -14.11 -8.81
N ILE A 20 -3.31 -14.62 -7.78
CA ILE A 20 -4.07 -13.77 -6.86
C ILE A 20 -3.08 -13.13 -5.90
N MET A 21 -3.10 -11.81 -5.83
CA MET A 21 -2.30 -11.02 -4.90
C MET A 21 -3.25 -10.25 -3.98
N THR A 22 -3.31 -10.64 -2.72
CA THR A 22 -4.07 -9.97 -1.66
C THR A 22 -3.13 -9.63 -0.52
N SER A 23 -3.55 -8.71 0.35
CA SER A 23 -2.78 -8.35 1.54
C SER A 23 -2.63 -9.56 2.47
N GLY A 24 -1.39 -9.82 2.91
CA GLY A 24 -1.06 -10.90 3.83
C GLY A 24 -1.35 -10.48 5.27
N ASN A 25 -2.60 -10.62 5.70
CA ASN A 25 -3.05 -10.27 7.04
C ASN A 25 -4.25 -11.13 7.46
N ILE A 26 -4.50 -11.17 8.77
CA ILE A 26 -5.81 -11.58 9.31
C ILE A 26 -6.82 -10.47 8.99
N THR A 27 -8.07 -10.83 8.74
CA THR A 27 -9.17 -9.89 8.46
C THR A 27 -9.14 -8.69 9.42
N ASP A 28 -9.32 -7.49 8.86
CA ASP A 28 -9.32 -6.19 9.55
C ASP A 28 -8.00 -5.78 10.23
N GLN A 29 -6.89 -6.47 9.96
CA GLN A 29 -5.56 -6.06 10.40
C GLN A 29 -4.74 -5.44 9.25
N PRO A 30 -3.79 -4.53 9.56
CA PRO A 30 -2.85 -4.04 8.57
C PRO A 30 -2.01 -5.17 7.94
N ILE A 31 -1.51 -4.93 6.72
CA ILE A 31 -0.60 -5.86 6.06
C ILE A 31 0.64 -6.15 6.92
N ILE A 32 1.05 -7.41 7.00
CA ILE A 32 2.23 -7.82 7.74
C ILE A 32 3.49 -7.48 6.94
N GLY A 33 4.47 -6.83 7.59
CA GLY A 33 5.74 -6.45 6.96
C GLY A 33 6.97 -7.15 7.56
N ASP A 34 6.81 -7.85 8.69
CA ASP A 34 7.86 -8.55 9.39
C ASP A 34 7.77 -10.07 9.18
N ASN A 35 8.92 -10.73 9.05
CA ASN A 35 8.98 -12.16 8.76
C ASN A 35 8.51 -13.01 9.95
N LEU A 36 8.87 -12.65 11.18
CA LEU A 36 8.47 -13.40 12.37
C LEU A 36 6.97 -13.24 12.62
N GLU A 37 6.45 -12.02 12.50
CA GLU A 37 5.01 -11.75 12.58
C GLU A 37 4.24 -12.55 11.52
N ALA A 38 4.79 -12.71 10.31
CA ALA A 38 4.15 -13.48 9.24
C ALA A 38 4.02 -14.95 9.61
N PHE A 39 5.08 -15.57 10.15
CA PHE A 39 5.00 -16.95 10.64
C PHE A 39 3.99 -17.08 11.78
N GLU A 40 4.05 -16.21 12.79
CA GLU A 40 3.17 -16.29 13.96
C GLU A 40 1.68 -16.16 13.59
N LYS A 41 1.34 -15.28 12.64
CA LYS A 41 -0.05 -14.96 12.31
C LYS A 41 -0.63 -15.74 11.14
N LEU A 42 0.19 -16.16 10.17
CA LEU A 42 -0.29 -16.74 8.91
C LEU A 42 -0.02 -18.25 8.76
N ASP A 43 0.67 -18.90 9.70
CA ASP A 43 1.02 -20.33 9.62
C ASP A 43 -0.19 -21.26 9.39
N ARG A 44 -1.37 -20.86 9.87
CA ARG A 44 -2.62 -21.62 9.70
C ARG A 44 -3.46 -21.19 8.49
N ILE A 45 -2.99 -20.20 7.73
CA ILE A 45 -3.69 -19.61 6.58
C ILE A 45 -3.00 -20.00 5.27
N VAL A 46 -1.66 -20.12 5.28
CA VAL A 46 -0.87 -20.42 4.09
C VAL A 46 -0.12 -21.73 4.24
N ASP A 47 0.03 -22.46 3.14
CA ASP A 47 0.82 -23.70 3.13
C ASP A 47 2.33 -23.42 3.03
N PHE A 48 2.72 -22.26 2.48
CA PHE A 48 4.11 -21.90 2.22
C PHE A 48 4.37 -20.41 2.39
N PHE A 49 5.61 -20.09 2.76
CA PHE A 49 6.12 -18.73 2.85
C PHE A 49 7.27 -18.50 1.87
N LEU A 50 7.25 -17.35 1.18
CA LEU A 50 8.34 -16.87 0.36
C LEU A 50 8.85 -15.54 0.93
N LEU A 51 9.95 -15.61 1.69
CA LEU A 51 10.48 -14.49 2.46
C LEU A 51 11.84 -14.01 1.91
N TYR A 52 12.28 -12.87 2.41
CA TYR A 52 13.60 -12.29 2.08
C TYR A 52 14.15 -11.50 3.26
N ASN A 53 15.42 -11.12 3.21
CA ASN A 53 16.18 -10.51 4.31
C ASN A 53 16.39 -9.00 4.15
N ARG A 54 15.48 -8.31 3.46
CA ARG A 54 15.49 -6.84 3.35
C ARG A 54 14.27 -6.31 4.07
N ASP A 55 14.51 -5.68 5.22
CA ASP A 55 13.43 -5.23 6.09
C ASP A 55 12.47 -4.26 5.40
N ILE A 56 11.18 -4.41 5.69
CA ILE A 56 10.12 -3.50 5.26
C ILE A 56 9.86 -2.50 6.40
N PHE A 57 10.50 -1.35 6.34
CA PHE A 57 10.35 -0.33 7.38
C PHE A 57 8.95 0.30 7.40
N ASN A 58 8.42 0.65 6.21
CA ASN A 58 7.08 1.19 6.05
C ASN A 58 6.21 0.21 5.27
N ARG A 59 5.22 -0.37 5.95
CA ARG A 59 4.17 -1.18 5.33
C ARG A 59 3.36 -0.31 4.38
N CYS A 60 3.00 -0.85 3.22
CA CYS A 60 2.33 -0.08 2.19
C CYS A 60 1.50 -1.01 1.29
N ASP A 61 0.18 -0.90 1.36
CA ASP A 61 -0.75 -1.60 0.47
C ASP A 61 -0.59 -1.18 -0.99
N ASP A 62 -1.00 -2.06 -1.89
CA ASP A 62 -1.10 -1.75 -3.31
C ASP A 62 -2.15 -0.65 -3.56
N SER A 63 -1.79 0.34 -4.38
CA SER A 63 -2.73 1.36 -4.83
C SER A 63 -3.78 0.78 -5.77
N VAL A 64 -5.00 1.30 -5.67
CA VAL A 64 -6.13 0.91 -6.52
C VAL A 64 -6.67 2.16 -7.18
N VAL A 65 -6.59 2.20 -8.51
CA VAL A 65 -7.01 3.32 -9.34
C VAL A 65 -7.94 2.80 -10.43
N LYS A 66 -8.98 3.56 -10.73
CA LYS A 66 -9.86 3.32 -11.87
C LYS A 66 -9.90 4.56 -12.75
N PHE A 67 -9.89 4.35 -14.05
CA PHE A 67 -10.11 5.41 -15.02
C PHE A 67 -11.63 5.62 -15.23
N ILE A 68 -12.12 6.83 -14.96
CA ILE A 68 -13.54 7.19 -15.07
C ILE A 68 -13.62 8.58 -15.70
N ASN A 69 -14.38 8.74 -16.78
CA ASN A 69 -14.57 10.02 -17.49
C ASN A 69 -13.25 10.77 -17.77
N ASP A 70 -12.28 10.05 -18.32
CA ASP A 70 -10.93 10.57 -18.63
C ASP A 70 -10.04 10.93 -17.45
N ASP A 71 -10.49 10.66 -16.21
CA ASP A 71 -9.76 10.94 -14.98
C ASP A 71 -9.36 9.68 -14.21
N ASN A 72 -8.23 9.78 -13.51
CA ASN A 72 -7.79 8.75 -12.55
C ASN A 72 -8.49 8.95 -11.21
N VAL A 73 -9.38 8.02 -10.86
CA VAL A 73 -10.08 7.98 -9.58
C VAL A 73 -9.40 6.98 -8.65
N PHE A 74 -8.85 7.46 -7.54
CA PHE A 74 -8.24 6.63 -6.52
C PHE A 74 -9.30 6.01 -5.62
N PHE A 75 -9.32 4.68 -5.53
CA PHE A 75 -9.99 3.95 -4.46
C PHE A 75 -9.06 3.75 -3.27
N ARG A 76 -7.76 3.63 -3.54
CA ARG A 76 -6.70 3.56 -2.52
C ARG A 76 -5.43 4.21 -3.07
N ARG A 77 -4.95 5.27 -2.43
CA ARG A 77 -3.68 5.93 -2.75
C ARG A 77 -2.61 5.47 -1.76
N SER A 78 -1.68 4.63 -2.18
CA SER A 78 -0.67 4.02 -1.32
C SER A 78 0.62 3.77 -2.13
N ARG A 79 1.00 2.51 -2.40
CA ARG A 79 2.23 2.15 -3.11
C ARG A 79 2.34 2.85 -4.46
N GLY A 80 3.50 3.44 -4.74
CA GLY A 80 3.79 4.15 -5.98
C GLY A 80 3.28 5.60 -6.03
N TYR A 81 2.48 6.04 -5.05
CA TYR A 81 1.97 7.42 -4.97
C TYR A 81 2.35 8.14 -3.68
N VAL A 82 2.37 7.44 -2.54
CA VAL A 82 2.85 7.98 -1.27
C VAL A 82 4.38 7.81 -1.21
N PRO A 83 5.14 8.81 -0.70
CA PRO A 83 4.70 10.03 -0.03
C PRO A 83 4.65 11.27 -0.93
N TYR A 84 4.46 11.11 -2.25
CA TYR A 84 4.40 12.26 -3.16
C TYR A 84 3.21 13.16 -2.77
N PRO A 85 3.47 14.45 -2.45
CA PRO A 85 2.46 15.32 -1.89
C PRO A 85 1.43 15.74 -2.94
N ILE A 86 0.28 16.20 -2.47
CA ILE A 86 -0.62 17.05 -3.26
C ILE A 86 -0.07 18.47 -3.16
N ILE A 87 0.19 19.10 -4.31
CA ILE A 87 0.73 20.46 -4.41
C ILE A 87 -0.44 21.40 -4.66
N LEU A 88 -0.52 22.46 -3.86
CA LEU A 88 -1.53 23.50 -3.97
C LEU A 88 -0.91 24.78 -4.56
N ASP A 89 -1.77 25.61 -5.15
CA ASP A 89 -1.40 26.94 -5.67
C ASP A 89 -1.35 28.02 -4.56
N PHE A 90 -1.59 27.62 -3.31
CA PHE A 90 -1.58 28.50 -2.15
C PHE A 90 -1.00 27.81 -0.92
N LYS A 91 -0.57 28.61 0.06
CA LYS A 91 0.00 28.12 1.31
C LYS A 91 -1.08 27.80 2.34
N LEU A 92 -0.88 26.72 3.08
CA LEU A 92 -1.66 26.30 4.24
C LEU A 92 -0.90 26.57 5.54
N LYS A 93 -1.64 26.60 6.65
CA LYS A 93 -1.07 26.43 7.98
C LYS A 93 -0.59 24.99 8.15
N GLU A 94 0.37 24.76 9.03
CA GLU A 94 0.78 23.40 9.41
C GLU A 94 -0.34 22.75 10.23
N VAL A 95 -0.93 21.69 9.69
CA VAL A 95 -2.08 20.99 10.27
C VAL A 95 -1.89 19.49 10.07
N LEU A 96 -2.21 18.73 11.11
CA LEU A 96 -2.40 17.28 11.04
C LEU A 96 -3.90 17.00 10.91
N ALA A 97 -4.32 16.42 9.79
CA ALA A 97 -5.67 15.89 9.61
C ALA A 97 -5.65 14.38 9.82
N LEU A 98 -6.50 13.89 10.73
CA LEU A 98 -6.53 12.48 11.13
C LEU A 98 -7.40 11.58 10.23
N GLY A 99 -8.14 12.20 9.31
CA GLY A 99 -9.04 11.50 8.41
C GLY A 99 -10.30 10.98 9.10
N GLY A 100 -10.90 9.94 8.51
CA GLY A 100 -12.10 9.28 9.01
C GLY A 100 -11.78 7.94 9.68
N GLU A 101 -12.82 7.19 10.04
CA GLU A 101 -12.63 5.84 10.61
C GLU A 101 -12.38 4.79 9.53
N LEU A 102 -13.19 4.78 8.47
CA LEU A 102 -13.12 3.79 7.40
C LEU A 102 -12.25 4.26 6.24
N LYS A 103 -11.42 3.36 5.70
CA LYS A 103 -10.52 3.65 4.58
C LYS A 103 -9.60 4.83 4.88
N ASN A 104 -9.07 4.87 6.09
CA ASN A 104 -8.41 6.03 6.63
C ASN A 104 -7.03 6.29 6.01
N THR A 105 -6.71 7.58 5.94
CA THR A 105 -5.38 8.13 5.70
C THR A 105 -5.23 9.36 6.57
N ILE A 106 -4.08 9.53 7.20
CA ILE A 106 -3.73 10.80 7.83
C ILE A 106 -3.03 11.71 6.83
N SER A 107 -3.07 13.03 7.05
CA SER A 107 -2.28 13.95 6.23
C SER A 107 -1.69 15.09 7.04
N PHE A 108 -0.52 15.56 6.62
CA PHE A 108 0.16 16.69 7.21
C PHE A 108 0.40 17.77 6.16
N SER A 109 -0.03 18.99 6.44
CA SER A 109 0.23 20.14 5.56
C SER A 109 1.52 20.86 5.97
N LYS A 110 2.31 21.27 4.96
CA LYS A 110 3.47 22.14 5.14
C LYS A 110 3.63 23.03 3.92
N GLU A 111 3.64 24.34 4.13
CA GLU A 111 3.61 25.34 3.05
C GLU A 111 2.44 25.07 2.07
N ASN A 112 2.73 24.81 0.80
CA ASN A 112 1.74 24.48 -0.22
C ASN A 112 1.66 22.97 -0.53
N TYR A 113 2.21 22.12 0.35
CA TYR A 113 2.18 20.66 0.22
C TYR A 113 1.22 20.04 1.23
N ILE A 114 0.49 19.02 0.79
CA ILE A 114 -0.22 18.08 1.66
C ILE A 114 0.42 16.70 1.47
N PHE A 115 1.04 16.20 2.53
CA PHE A 115 1.60 14.85 2.57
C PHE A 115 0.55 13.90 3.12
N LEU A 116 0.07 12.96 2.31
CA LEU A 116 -0.80 11.88 2.77
C LEU A 116 0.04 10.69 3.22
N SER A 117 -0.41 10.00 4.27
CA SER A 117 0.09 8.67 4.59
C SER A 117 -0.34 7.65 3.53
N GLN A 118 0.25 6.46 3.59
CA GLN A 118 -0.31 5.28 2.95
C GLN A 118 -1.69 4.97 3.52
N TYR A 119 -2.41 4.07 2.85
CA TYR A 119 -3.65 3.50 3.36
C TYR A 119 -3.40 2.82 4.71
N LEU A 120 -4.21 3.16 5.72
CA LEU A 120 -4.07 2.62 7.08
C LEU A 120 -5.12 1.56 7.44
N GLY A 121 -6.15 1.39 6.61
CA GLY A 121 -7.33 0.55 6.90
C GLY A 121 -8.62 1.31 6.75
#